data_AF-A0A7S1DE60-F1
#
_entry.id   AF-A0A7S1DE60-F1
#
_cell.length_a   1.000
_cell.length_b   1.000
_cell.length_c   1.000
_cell.angle_alpha   90.00
_cell.angle_beta   90.00
_cell.angle_gamma   90.00
#
_symmetry.space_group_name_H-M   'P 1'
#
loop_
_entity.id
_entity.type
_entity.pdbx_description
1 polymer ?
#
loop_
_entity_poly.entity_id
_entity_poly.type
_entity_poly.pdbx_seq_one_letter_code
_entity_poly.pdbx_strand_id
1 'polypeptide(L)'
;DPPARYRMESIEAEMRLTRMSLINLALLLGSDYTEGVRGVGPVNAVEIDLAFQGDLEEFKHWVYTPSHDYDFTRGTGGDKGAERLRREFSKRHENVRKTWDVSTEFPSEMVVQAYLNPQVDRSEEPFEWSEPDVQRLQEFCEKRLDWSHEFTLTQLDPAIKALSTRTFQTRIDGFTDFWSRAAKFKSKRVRKVFEAAGGAADIGCD
;
A
#
# COMPACT_ATOMS: atom_id res chain seq x y z
N ASP A 1 20.54 -4.95 -8.53
CA ASP A 1 19.41 -5.52 -7.77
C ASP A 1 18.23 -5.79 -8.68
N PRO A 2 17.48 -6.88 -8.48
CA PRO A 2 16.22 -7.10 -9.18
C PRO A 2 15.22 -5.98 -8.84
N PRO A 3 14.27 -5.67 -9.76
CA PRO A 3 13.22 -4.70 -9.47
C PRO A 3 12.41 -5.14 -8.25
N ALA A 4 12.00 -4.18 -7.43
CA ALA A 4 11.10 -4.45 -6.32
C ALA A 4 9.73 -4.89 -6.84
N ARG A 5 9.16 -5.95 -6.25
CA ARG A 5 7.83 -6.48 -6.58
C ARG A 5 7.00 -6.61 -5.31
N TYR A 6 5.74 -6.18 -5.37
CA TYR A 6 4.78 -6.27 -4.27
C TYR A 6 3.54 -7.03 -4.74
N ARG A 7 3.03 -7.90 -3.87
CA ARG A 7 1.80 -8.66 -4.09
C ARG A 7 0.85 -8.43 -2.94
N MET A 8 -0.40 -8.14 -3.26
CA MET A 8 -1.41 -7.85 -2.24
C MET A 8 -1.64 -9.07 -1.35
N GLU A 9 -1.64 -10.27 -1.93
CA GLU A 9 -1.82 -11.54 -1.21
C GLU A 9 -0.72 -11.75 -0.17
N SER A 10 0.52 -11.37 -0.51
CA SER A 10 1.66 -11.46 0.41
C SER A 10 1.58 -10.42 1.51
N ILE A 11 1.10 -9.20 1.21
CA ILE A 11 0.89 -8.14 2.20
C ILE A 11 -0.21 -8.54 3.19
N GLU A 12 -1.32 -9.09 2.70
CA GLU A 12 -2.41 -9.56 3.54
C GLU A 12 -1.99 -10.75 4.40
N ALA A 13 -1.26 -11.72 3.85
CA ALA A 13 -0.81 -12.89 4.60
C ALA A 13 0.20 -12.55 5.72
N GLU A 14 1.16 -11.67 5.44
CA GLU A 14 2.24 -11.37 6.38
C GLU A 14 1.91 -10.21 7.32
N MET A 15 1.18 -9.20 6.84
CA MET A 15 0.89 -7.98 7.59
C MET A 15 -0.59 -7.81 7.92
N ARG A 16 -1.50 -8.64 7.41
CA ARG A 16 -2.95 -8.50 7.65
C ARG A 16 -3.51 -7.12 7.28
N LEU A 17 -2.82 -6.42 6.39
CA LEU A 17 -3.26 -5.13 5.88
C LEU A 17 -4.11 -5.40 4.64
N THR A 18 -5.42 -5.26 4.80
CA THR A 18 -6.37 -5.33 3.69
C THR A 18 -6.30 -4.06 2.84
N ARG A 19 -6.96 -4.05 1.68
CA ARG A 19 -7.16 -2.82 0.89
C ARG A 19 -7.71 -1.67 1.76
N MET A 20 -8.67 -1.95 2.64
CA MET A 20 -9.24 -0.92 3.53
C MET A 20 -8.21 -0.43 4.56
N SER A 21 -7.45 -1.34 5.17
CA SER A 21 -6.36 -0.96 6.07
C SER A 21 -5.34 -0.05 5.38
N LEU A 22 -4.98 -0.34 4.12
CA LEU A 22 -4.06 0.52 3.36
C LEU A 22 -4.64 1.92 3.09
N ILE A 23 -5.95 2.02 2.84
CA ILE A 23 -6.65 3.31 2.71
C ILE A 23 -6.64 4.07 4.04
N ASN A 24 -6.89 3.39 5.16
CA ASN A 24 -6.80 3.98 6.49
C ASN A 24 -5.39 4.48 6.80
N LEU A 25 -4.36 3.72 6.42
CA LEU A 25 -2.97 4.15 6.55
C LEU A 25 -2.68 5.38 5.68
N ALA A 26 -3.22 5.46 4.47
CA ALA A 26 -3.09 6.66 3.63
C ALA A 26 -3.75 7.89 4.27
N LEU A 27 -4.94 7.72 4.88
CA LEU A 27 -5.63 8.77 5.64
C LEU A 27 -4.84 9.22 6.88
N LEU A 28 -4.14 8.31 7.55
CA LEU A 28 -3.39 8.61 8.78
C LEU A 28 -2.02 9.21 8.50
N LEU A 29 -1.31 8.72 7.48
CA LEU A 29 0.07 9.11 7.16
C LEU A 29 0.16 10.26 6.16
N GLY A 30 -0.91 10.48 5.40
CA GLY A 30 -0.93 11.37 4.26
C GLY A 30 -0.65 10.63 2.95
N SER A 31 -1.26 11.13 1.89
CA SER A 31 -1.12 10.66 0.51
C SER A 31 -1.41 11.81 -0.46
N ASP A 32 -1.39 11.53 -1.77
CA ASP A 32 -1.75 12.54 -2.78
C ASP A 32 -3.19 13.08 -2.63
N TYR A 33 -4.05 12.41 -1.87
CA TYR A 33 -5.44 12.82 -1.65
C TYR A 33 -5.71 13.42 -0.25
N THR A 34 -4.74 13.41 0.67
CA THR A 34 -4.93 13.87 2.05
C THR A 34 -3.61 14.21 2.74
N GLU A 35 -3.57 15.25 3.57
CA GLU A 35 -2.34 15.63 4.29
C GLU A 35 -1.95 14.64 5.40
N GLY A 36 -2.89 13.81 5.88
CA GLY A 36 -2.66 12.92 7.01
C GLY A 36 -2.86 13.57 8.38
N VAL A 37 -2.58 12.82 9.44
CA VAL A 37 -2.67 13.31 10.83
C VAL A 37 -1.27 13.70 11.32
N ARG A 38 -1.11 14.97 11.70
CA ARG A 38 0.18 15.50 12.17
C ARG A 38 0.66 14.73 13.40
N GLY A 39 1.89 14.21 13.35
CA GLY A 39 2.51 13.47 14.45
C GLY A 39 2.18 11.97 14.49
N VAL A 40 1.35 11.47 13.57
CA VAL A 40 1.15 10.03 13.36
C VAL A 40 2.19 9.53 12.36
N GLY A 41 3.07 8.63 12.81
CA GLY A 41 4.05 7.96 11.95
C GLY A 41 3.64 6.54 11.57
N PRO A 42 4.38 5.86 10.66
CA PRO A 42 4.00 4.54 10.11
C PRO A 42 3.69 3.47 11.17
N VAL A 43 4.47 3.43 12.25
CA VAL A 43 4.24 2.48 13.35
C VAL A 43 2.95 2.79 14.10
N ASN A 44 2.69 4.07 14.38
CA ASN A 44 1.49 4.48 15.11
C ASN A 44 0.24 4.31 14.23
N ALA A 45 0.35 4.55 12.92
CA ALA A 45 -0.77 4.35 12.00
C ALA A 45 -1.24 2.90 11.96
N VAL A 46 -0.32 1.93 11.90
CA VAL A 46 -0.66 0.50 12.00
C VAL A 46 -1.24 0.15 13.37
N GLU A 47 -0.67 0.71 14.45
CA GLU A 47 -1.21 0.52 15.79
C GLU A 47 -2.63 1.09 15.95
N ILE A 48 -2.95 2.21 15.28
CA ILE A 48 -4.29 2.82 15.25
C ILE A 48 -5.24 1.92 14.45
N ASP A 49 -4.91 1.54 13.23
CA ASP A 49 -5.78 0.70 12.38
C ASP A 49 -6.17 -0.61 13.11
N LEU A 50 -5.20 -1.25 13.78
CA LEU A 50 -5.47 -2.48 14.53
C LEU A 50 -6.21 -2.25 15.85
N ALA A 51 -5.88 -1.19 16.60
CA ALA A 51 -6.56 -0.89 17.87
C ALA A 51 -8.01 -0.45 17.68
N PHE A 52 -8.31 0.25 16.59
CA PHE A 52 -9.64 0.74 16.25
C PHE A 52 -10.36 -0.14 15.23
N GLN A 53 -9.78 -1.27 14.82
CA GLN A 53 -10.32 -2.18 13.80
C GLN A 53 -10.70 -1.44 12.49
N GLY A 54 -9.93 -0.42 12.15
CA GLY A 54 -10.15 0.44 10.98
C GLY A 54 -11.21 1.53 11.16
N ASP A 55 -11.83 1.68 12.33
CA ASP A 55 -12.78 2.77 12.61
C ASP A 55 -12.04 4.07 12.96
N LEU A 56 -11.82 4.91 11.94
CA LEU A 56 -11.11 6.17 12.08
C LEU A 56 -11.97 7.29 12.69
N GLU A 57 -13.30 7.18 12.65
CA GLU A 57 -14.19 8.11 13.34
C GLU A 57 -14.11 7.88 14.85
N GLU A 58 -14.13 6.62 15.27
CA GLU A 58 -13.92 6.28 16.68
C GLU A 58 -12.54 6.72 17.17
N PHE A 59 -11.50 6.57 16.34
CA PHE A 59 -10.17 7.11 16.65
C PHE A 59 -10.20 8.63 16.85
N LYS A 60 -10.83 9.38 15.95
CA LYS A 60 -10.99 10.84 16.08
C LYS A 60 -11.73 11.22 17.36
N HIS A 61 -12.84 10.55 17.66
CA HIS A 61 -13.58 10.76 18.90
C HIS A 61 -12.71 10.52 20.13
N TRP A 62 -11.94 9.43 20.14
CA TRP A 62 -11.02 9.10 21.23
C TRP A 62 -9.93 10.17 21.45
N VAL A 63 -9.41 10.78 20.37
CA VAL A 63 -8.43 11.88 20.46
C VAL A 63 -9.03 13.10 21.18
N TYR A 64 -10.29 13.45 20.88
CA TYR A 64 -10.95 14.65 21.40
C TYR A 64 -11.71 14.46 22.72
N THR A 65 -11.99 13.22 23.15
CA THR A 65 -12.68 13.00 24.43
C THR A 65 -11.77 13.20 25.66
N PRO A 66 -12.13 14.08 26.62
CA PRO A 66 -11.31 14.39 27.79
C PRO A 66 -11.28 13.35 28.93
N SER A 67 -11.87 12.16 28.77
CA SER A 67 -12.03 11.21 29.90
C SER A 67 -11.13 9.99 29.79
N HIS A 68 -10.60 9.56 30.94
CA HIS A 68 -9.94 8.28 31.16
C HIS A 68 -10.89 7.07 30.98
N ASP A 69 -12.21 7.33 30.96
CA ASP A 69 -13.28 6.35 30.87
C ASP A 69 -14.06 6.46 29.56
N TYR A 70 -13.38 6.65 28.42
CA TYR A 70 -14.05 6.44 27.13
C TYR A 70 -14.55 5.00 27.08
N ASP A 71 -15.87 4.83 27.12
CA ASP A 71 -16.50 3.53 27.12
C ASP A 71 -16.47 2.94 25.71
N PHE A 72 -15.47 2.10 25.47
CA PHE A 72 -15.24 1.43 24.19
C PHE A 72 -16.28 0.35 23.85
N THR A 73 -17.24 0.07 24.75
CA THR A 73 -18.25 -0.99 24.56
C THR A 73 -19.24 -0.72 23.42
N ARG A 74 -19.24 0.50 22.84
CA ARG A 74 -20.15 0.88 21.76
C ARG A 74 -19.76 0.37 20.36
N GLY A 75 -18.49 0.03 20.11
CA GLY A 75 -18.01 -0.27 18.76
C GLY A 75 -17.46 -1.69 18.55
N THR A 76 -16.92 -2.33 19.59
CA THR A 76 -16.32 -3.65 19.46
C THR A 76 -17.38 -4.74 19.57
N GLY A 77 -17.66 -5.45 18.48
CA GLY A 77 -18.54 -6.63 18.44
C GLY A 77 -18.03 -7.82 19.26
N GLY A 78 -17.79 -7.64 20.56
CA GLY A 78 -17.41 -8.69 21.50
C GLY A 78 -15.99 -9.27 21.34
N ASP A 79 -15.14 -8.71 20.48
CA ASP A 79 -13.75 -9.17 20.34
C ASP A 79 -12.88 -8.68 21.50
N LYS A 80 -12.74 -9.56 22.49
CA LYS A 80 -11.88 -9.36 23.68
C LYS A 80 -10.41 -9.09 23.31
N GLY A 81 -9.94 -9.54 22.14
CA GLY A 81 -8.59 -9.30 21.65
C GLY A 81 -8.39 -7.83 21.25
N ALA A 82 -9.30 -7.30 20.45
CA ALA A 82 -9.27 -5.90 20.03
C ALA A 82 -9.47 -4.93 21.21
N GLU A 83 -10.36 -5.24 22.15
CA GLU A 83 -10.55 -4.43 23.37
C GLU A 83 -9.26 -4.35 24.19
N ARG A 84 -8.53 -5.46 24.31
CA ARG A 84 -7.23 -5.50 24.98
C ARG A 84 -6.21 -4.64 24.25
N LEU A 85 -6.08 -4.80 22.92
CA LEU A 85 -5.17 -4.01 22.10
C LEU A 85 -5.46 -2.51 22.21
N ARG A 86 -6.74 -2.13 22.17
CA ARG A 86 -7.20 -0.74 22.30
C ARG A 86 -6.91 -0.14 23.67
N ARG A 87 -7.07 -0.92 24.75
CA ARG A 87 -6.71 -0.48 26.12
C ARG A 87 -5.20 -0.30 26.26
N GLU A 88 -4.41 -1.23 25.76
CA GLU A 88 -2.94 -1.13 25.75
C GLU A 88 -2.47 0.05 24.90
N PHE A 89 -3.11 0.30 23.75
CA PHE A 89 -2.86 1.46 22.90
C PHE A 89 -3.17 2.77 23.62
N SER A 90 -4.34 2.84 24.26
CA SER A 90 -4.82 4.07 24.90
C SER A 90 -3.91 4.51 26.05
N LYS A 91 -3.50 3.57 26.90
CA LYS A 91 -2.55 3.84 28.01
C LYS A 91 -1.20 4.36 27.52
N ARG A 92 -0.73 3.87 26.38
CA ARG A 92 0.58 4.26 25.82
C ARG A 92 0.55 5.63 25.17
N HIS A 93 -0.59 5.99 24.57
CA HIS A 93 -0.76 7.22 23.80
C HIS A 93 -1.50 8.32 24.56
N GLU A 94 -1.72 8.16 25.86
CA GLU A 94 -2.41 9.12 26.72
C GLU A 94 -1.82 10.54 26.61
N ASN A 95 -0.48 10.63 26.59
CA ASN A 95 0.23 11.91 26.46
C ASN A 95 0.33 12.43 25.01
N VAL A 96 0.19 11.54 24.03
CA VAL A 96 0.37 11.86 22.60
C VAL A 96 -0.89 12.48 22.00
N ARG A 97 -2.06 12.28 22.63
CA ARG A 97 -3.32 12.93 22.25
C ARG A 97 -3.22 14.45 22.12
N LYS A 98 -2.39 15.08 22.94
CA LYS A 98 -2.18 16.55 22.94
C LYS A 98 -1.36 17.04 21.76
N THR A 99 -0.66 16.14 21.08
CA THR A 99 0.27 16.44 19.97
C THR A 99 -0.33 16.07 18.63
N TRP A 100 -1.25 15.10 18.59
CA TRP A 100 -1.94 14.73 17.35
C TRP A 100 -3.02 15.73 17.02
N ASP A 101 -2.87 16.36 15.86
CA ASP A 101 -3.81 17.32 15.31
C ASP A 101 -4.62 16.63 14.22
N VAL A 102 -5.89 16.33 14.52
CA VAL A 102 -6.81 15.62 13.63
C VAL A 102 -7.76 16.64 13.01
N SER A 103 -7.71 16.84 11.70
CA SER A 103 -8.59 17.81 11.04
C SER A 103 -10.08 17.53 11.32
N THR A 104 -10.91 18.57 11.34
CA THR A 104 -12.37 18.43 11.47
C THR A 104 -12.98 17.61 10.35
N GLU A 105 -12.36 17.62 9.17
CA GLU A 105 -12.79 16.87 7.98
C GLU A 105 -12.25 15.43 7.94
N PHE A 106 -11.37 15.05 8.86
CA PHE A 106 -10.91 13.67 8.98
C PHE A 106 -11.99 12.80 9.64
N PRO A 107 -12.12 11.52 9.27
CA PRO A 107 -11.67 10.91 8.02
C PRO A 107 -12.52 11.42 6.83
N SER A 108 -11.85 11.76 5.72
CA SER A 108 -12.56 12.25 4.53
C SER A 108 -13.16 11.10 3.73
N GLU A 109 -14.49 10.99 3.72
CA GLU A 109 -15.22 9.99 2.92
C GLU A 109 -14.92 10.14 1.43
N MET A 110 -14.70 11.37 0.94
CA MET A 110 -14.36 11.60 -0.47
C MET A 110 -13.04 10.92 -0.85
N VAL A 111 -12.05 10.95 0.04
CA VAL A 111 -10.75 10.30 -0.17
C VAL A 111 -10.89 8.78 -0.17
N VAL A 112 -11.69 8.24 0.76
CA VAL A 112 -12.01 6.80 0.79
C VAL A 112 -12.66 6.37 -0.52
N GLN A 113 -13.66 7.11 -1.00
CA GLN A 113 -14.36 6.82 -2.25
C GLN A 113 -13.43 6.90 -3.47
N ALA A 114 -12.51 7.87 -3.52
CA ALA A 114 -11.53 7.98 -4.60
C ALA A 114 -10.62 6.74 -4.69
N TYR A 115 -10.24 6.17 -3.55
CA TYR A 115 -9.44 4.94 -3.52
C TYR A 115 -10.26 3.68 -3.81
N LEU A 116 -11.51 3.61 -3.36
CA LEU A 116 -12.38 2.44 -3.59
C LEU A 116 -12.87 2.36 -5.03
N ASN A 117 -13.25 3.50 -5.60
CA ASN A 117 -13.91 3.63 -6.89
C ASN A 117 -13.13 4.57 -7.83
N PRO A 118 -11.85 4.26 -8.16
CA PRO A 118 -11.09 5.07 -9.09
C PRO A 118 -11.73 5.01 -10.48
N GLN A 119 -11.66 6.13 -11.18
CA GLN A 119 -12.09 6.20 -12.58
C GLN A 119 -11.01 5.54 -13.44
N VAL A 120 -11.27 4.30 -13.85
CA VAL A 120 -10.37 3.50 -14.68
C VAL A 120 -11.02 3.20 -16.01
N ASP A 121 -10.20 3.08 -17.05
CA ASP A 121 -10.63 2.50 -18.32
C ASP A 121 -10.97 1.01 -18.09
N ARG A 122 -12.15 0.60 -18.57
CA ARG A 122 -12.67 -0.77 -18.47
C ARG A 122 -12.69 -1.47 -19.83
N SER A 123 -12.04 -0.89 -20.84
CA SER A 123 -11.88 -1.52 -22.15
C SER A 123 -11.29 -2.93 -21.99
N GLU A 124 -11.93 -3.90 -22.65
CA GLU A 124 -11.46 -5.28 -22.74
C GLU A 124 -10.74 -5.54 -24.07
N GLU A 125 -10.37 -4.48 -24.80
CA GLU A 125 -9.62 -4.60 -26.05
C GLU A 125 -8.29 -5.35 -25.82
N PRO A 126 -7.95 -6.34 -26.66
CA PRO A 126 -6.72 -7.08 -26.49
C PRO A 126 -5.53 -6.18 -26.78
N PHE A 127 -4.47 -6.33 -25.98
CA PHE A 127 -3.21 -5.67 -26.28
C PHE A 127 -2.56 -6.28 -27.53
N GLU A 128 -2.26 -5.43 -28.51
CA GLU A 128 -1.56 -5.81 -29.74
C GLU A 128 -0.18 -5.15 -29.80
N TRP A 129 0.82 -5.92 -30.22
CA TRP A 129 2.18 -5.43 -30.46
C TRP A 129 2.52 -5.64 -31.94
N SER A 130 2.54 -4.57 -32.71
CA SER A 130 2.93 -4.59 -34.13
C SER A 130 4.42 -4.35 -34.30
N GLU A 131 4.92 -4.65 -35.52
CA GLU A 131 6.27 -4.22 -35.90
C GLU A 131 6.35 -2.69 -35.94
N PRO A 132 7.44 -2.09 -35.42
CA PRO A 132 7.61 -0.65 -35.42
C PRO A 132 7.89 -0.14 -36.85
N ASP A 133 7.21 0.95 -37.22
CA ASP A 133 7.50 1.69 -38.46
C ASP A 133 8.79 2.49 -38.30
N VAL A 134 9.90 1.91 -38.75
CA VAL A 134 11.23 2.50 -38.61
C VAL A 134 11.36 3.84 -39.32
N GLN A 135 10.77 3.98 -40.51
CA GLN A 135 10.86 5.21 -41.28
C GLN A 135 10.14 6.36 -40.56
N ARG A 136 8.92 6.10 -40.08
CA ARG A 136 8.17 7.10 -39.32
C ARG A 136 8.82 7.46 -37.99
N LEU A 137 9.47 6.48 -37.34
CA LEU A 137 10.24 6.73 -36.11
C LEU A 137 11.46 7.62 -36.37
N GLN A 138 12.19 7.41 -37.47
CA GLN A 138 13.31 8.29 -37.84
C GLN A 138 12.84 9.72 -38.09
N GLU A 139 11.80 9.92 -38.89
CA GLU A 139 11.24 11.25 -39.15
C GLU A 139 10.75 11.93 -37.85
N PHE A 140 10.20 11.15 -36.92
CA PHE A 140 9.76 11.65 -35.62
C PHE A 140 10.95 12.07 -34.74
N CYS A 141 11.98 11.23 -34.66
CA CYS A 141 13.17 11.47 -33.86
C CYS A 141 13.98 12.67 -34.40
N GLU A 142 14.07 12.84 -35.71
CA GLU A 142 14.68 14.03 -36.33
C GLU A 142 13.89 15.30 -35.94
N LYS A 143 12.57 15.31 -36.13
CA LYS A 143 11.74 16.50 -35.87
C LYS A 143 11.60 16.88 -34.40
N ARG A 144 11.63 15.91 -33.48
CA ARG A 144 11.31 16.13 -32.04
C ARG A 144 12.52 16.07 -31.13
N LEU A 145 13.54 15.31 -31.50
CA LEU A 145 14.72 15.05 -30.67
C LEU A 145 16.02 15.54 -31.34
N ASP A 146 15.95 16.02 -32.59
CA ASP A 146 17.12 16.43 -33.40
C ASP A 146 18.12 15.28 -33.57
N TRP A 147 17.62 14.04 -33.63
CA TRP A 147 18.45 12.86 -33.85
C TRP A 147 18.67 12.64 -35.34
N SER A 148 19.90 12.32 -35.72
CA SER A 148 20.16 11.85 -37.08
C SER A 148 19.48 10.49 -37.32
N HIS A 149 19.17 10.22 -38.59
CA HIS A 149 18.59 8.93 -39.00
C HIS A 149 19.48 7.75 -38.58
N GLU A 150 20.80 7.89 -38.69
CA GLU A 150 21.79 6.87 -38.31
C GLU A 150 21.84 6.64 -36.80
N PHE A 151 21.84 7.73 -36.02
CA PHE A 151 21.81 7.64 -34.56
C PHE A 151 20.53 6.95 -34.08
N THR A 152 19.39 7.31 -34.67
CA THR A 152 18.10 6.69 -34.37
C THR A 152 18.11 5.19 -34.63
N LEU A 153 18.63 4.75 -35.78
CA LEU A 153 18.75 3.31 -36.07
C LEU A 153 19.64 2.59 -35.06
N THR A 154 20.76 3.21 -34.68
CA THR A 154 21.69 2.63 -33.70
C THR A 154 21.00 2.43 -32.34
N GLN A 155 20.12 3.34 -31.94
CA GLN A 155 19.34 3.22 -30.69
C GLN A 155 18.18 2.23 -30.80
N LEU A 156 17.55 2.10 -31.98
CA LEU A 156 16.42 1.20 -32.20
C LEU A 156 16.83 -0.26 -32.43
N ASP A 157 18.02 -0.50 -32.96
CA ASP A 157 18.51 -1.83 -33.34
C ASP A 157 18.43 -2.88 -32.20
N PRO A 158 18.79 -2.58 -30.93
CA PRO A 158 18.61 -3.53 -29.82
C PRO A 158 17.14 -3.88 -29.57
N ALA A 159 16.24 -2.91 -29.67
CA ALA A 159 14.81 -3.11 -29.44
C ALA A 159 14.16 -3.91 -30.59
N ILE A 160 14.52 -3.62 -31.84
CA ILE A 160 14.04 -4.33 -33.03
C ILE A 160 14.52 -5.79 -32.99
N LYS A 161 15.80 -6.02 -32.66
CA LYS A 161 16.35 -7.37 -32.47
C LYS A 161 15.64 -8.13 -31.34
N ALA A 162 15.35 -7.46 -30.22
CA ALA A 162 14.63 -8.07 -29.11
C ALA A 162 13.20 -8.46 -29.50
N LEU A 163 12.51 -7.63 -30.29
CA LEU A 163 11.17 -7.91 -30.82
C LEU A 163 11.16 -9.07 -31.81
N SER A 164 12.15 -9.15 -32.71
CA SER A 164 12.24 -10.24 -33.70
C SER A 164 12.61 -11.59 -33.07
N THR A 165 13.27 -11.58 -31.90
CA THR A 165 13.70 -12.80 -31.20
C THR A 165 12.59 -13.38 -30.29
N ARG A 166 11.32 -12.99 -30.49
CA ARG A 166 10.14 -13.46 -29.70
C ARG A 166 9.82 -14.96 -29.88
N THR A 167 10.76 -15.86 -29.61
CA THR A 167 10.46 -17.23 -29.21
C THR A 167 10.14 -17.22 -27.72
N PHE A 168 8.86 -17.27 -27.37
CA PHE A 168 8.39 -17.43 -26.00
C PHE A 168 8.75 -18.83 -25.47
N GLN A 169 10.02 -19.06 -25.13
CA GLN A 169 10.35 -20.11 -24.17
C GLN A 169 9.93 -19.57 -22.80
N THR A 170 8.71 -19.89 -22.36
CA THR A 170 8.30 -19.68 -20.97
C THR A 170 9.22 -20.52 -20.10
N ARG A 171 10.22 -19.90 -19.45
CA ARG A 171 11.00 -20.58 -18.41
C ARG A 171 10.04 -20.97 -17.30
N ILE A 172 10.25 -22.16 -16.71
CA ILE A 172 9.52 -22.63 -15.51
C ILE A 172 9.53 -21.57 -14.40
N ASP A 173 10.56 -20.72 -14.34
CA ASP A 173 10.66 -19.59 -13.41
C ASP A 173 9.47 -18.59 -13.51
N GLY A 174 8.82 -18.47 -14.67
CA GLY A 174 7.57 -17.71 -14.83
C GLY A 174 6.32 -18.43 -14.31
N PHE A 175 6.43 -19.75 -14.05
CA PHE A 175 5.41 -20.62 -13.46
C PHE A 175 5.65 -20.85 -11.96
N THR A 176 6.91 -20.86 -11.53
CA THR A 176 7.32 -21.02 -10.13
C THR A 176 7.81 -19.69 -9.59
N ASP A 177 6.85 -18.83 -9.25
CA ASP A 177 7.10 -17.62 -8.49
C ASP A 177 7.59 -17.99 -7.09
N PHE A 178 8.90 -18.13 -6.92
CA PHE A 178 9.50 -18.38 -5.62
C PHE A 178 9.12 -17.23 -4.68
N TRP A 179 8.38 -17.58 -3.63
CA TRP A 179 7.70 -16.69 -2.70
C TRP A 179 8.67 -15.67 -2.09
N SER A 180 8.67 -14.44 -2.64
CA SER A 180 9.35 -13.32 -2.01
C SER A 180 8.48 -12.82 -0.86
N ARG A 181 8.99 -12.92 0.37
CA ARG A 181 8.36 -12.35 1.56
C ARG A 181 8.03 -10.87 1.34
N ALA A 182 6.79 -10.47 1.62
CA ALA A 182 6.33 -9.10 1.48
C ALA A 182 7.11 -8.12 2.36
N ALA A 183 7.61 -8.54 3.53
CA ALA A 183 8.57 -7.72 4.26
C ALA A 183 9.42 -8.45 5.32
N LYS A 184 10.60 -7.87 5.59
CA LYS A 184 11.29 -8.02 6.87
C LYS A 184 10.83 -6.89 7.81
N PHE A 185 10.01 -7.21 8.81
CA PHE A 185 9.64 -6.23 9.84
C PHE A 185 10.88 -5.77 10.62
N LYS A 186 11.28 -4.50 10.45
CA LYS A 186 12.39 -3.91 11.21
C LYS A 186 11.96 -3.48 12.62
N SER A 187 10.70 -3.11 12.81
CA SER A 187 10.17 -2.64 14.09
C SER A 187 9.65 -3.79 14.96
N LYS A 188 10.20 -3.93 16.16
CA LYS A 188 9.71 -4.87 17.18
C LYS A 188 8.26 -4.56 17.61
N ARG A 189 7.86 -3.29 17.59
CA ARG A 189 6.51 -2.85 17.94
C ARG A 189 5.48 -3.37 16.95
N VAL A 190 5.76 -3.18 15.66
CA VAL A 190 4.87 -3.63 14.58
C VAL A 190 4.71 -5.15 14.61
N ARG A 191 5.81 -5.91 14.81
CA ARG A 191 5.74 -7.37 15.01
C ARG A 191 4.83 -7.75 16.16
N LYS A 192 5.03 -7.17 17.34
CA LYS A 192 4.23 -7.48 18.54
C LYS A 192 2.74 -7.23 18.31
N VAL A 193 2.37 -6.19 17.57
CA VAL A 193 0.96 -5.87 17.30
C VAL A 193 0.36 -6.90 16.34
N PHE A 194 1.09 -7.31 15.29
CA PHE A 194 0.63 -8.37 14.39
C PHE A 194 0.57 -9.74 15.07
N GLU A 195 1.51 -10.07 15.95
CA GLU A 195 1.50 -11.28 16.78
C GLU A 195 0.35 -11.27 17.80
N ALA A 196 0.04 -10.12 18.41
CA ALA A 196 -1.04 -10.01 19.39
C ALA A 196 -2.44 -10.05 18.74
N ALA A 197 -2.58 -9.54 17.51
CA ALA A 197 -3.81 -9.67 16.72
C ALA A 197 -3.99 -11.10 16.16
N GLY A 198 -2.93 -11.90 16.13
CA GLY A 198 -2.91 -13.26 15.60
C GLY A 198 -2.47 -14.27 16.63
N GLY A 199 -3.40 -14.80 17.42
CA GLY A 199 -3.13 -15.94 18.29
C GLY A 199 -2.35 -17.02 17.55
N ALA A 200 -1.11 -17.25 18.01
CA ALA A 200 -0.20 -18.34 17.64
C ALA A 200 -0.35 -18.91 16.22
N ALA A 201 0.11 -18.17 15.21
CA ALA A 201 0.59 -18.80 13.99
C ALA A 201 2.09 -19.00 14.16
N ASP A 202 2.47 -20.21 14.53
CA ASP A 202 3.83 -20.72 14.60
C ASP A 202 4.49 -20.58 13.22
N ILE A 203 5.22 -19.49 13.01
CA ILE A 203 6.10 -19.34 11.84
C ILE A 203 7.44 -19.91 12.29
N GLY A 204 7.57 -21.23 12.15
CA GLY A 204 8.80 -21.97 12.37
C GLY A 204 9.98 -21.28 11.72
N CYS A 205 11.01 -21.04 12.52
CA CYS A 205 12.37 -20.90 12.02
C CYS A 205 12.84 -22.27 11.56
N ASP A 206 13.01 -22.43 10.25
CA ASP A 206 14.09 -23.21 9.63
C ASP A 206 14.41 -22.59 8.26
#